data_AF-A0A4M3JUY8-F1
#
_entry.id   AF-A0A4M3JUY8-F1
#
_cell.length_a   1.000
_cell.length_b   1.000
_cell.length_c   1.000
_cell.angle_alpha   90.00
_cell.angle_beta   90.00
_cell.angle_gamma   90.00
#
_symmetry.space_group_name_H-M   'P 1'
#
loop_
_entity.id
_entity.type
_entity.pdbx_description
1 polymer ?
#
loop_
_entity_poly.entity_id
_entity_poly.type
_entity_poly.pdbx_seq_one_letter_code
_entity_poly.pdbx_strand_id
1 'polypeptide(L)'
;MTNSNYKLTKEDFNQINKRSLFTFQLGWNYERMQASGYLYMILPQLRKMYGDGTPELKEMMKVHTQFFNTSPFFHTIIAGFDLAMEEKDGVGSKDAVNGIKTGLMGPFAPLGDTIFGSLVPAIMGSVAATMAIAGQPWGIFLWIAVAVAYDIFRWKQLEFAYKEGVNLINNMQSTLTALIDAASVLGVFMMGALVATVINFEISYKLPIGEKMIDFQDILN
;
A
#
# COMPACT_ATOMS: atom_id res chain seq x y z
N MET A 1 -8.06 30.52 7.49
CA MET A 1 -8.03 29.90 6.14
C MET A 1 -6.74 30.33 5.47
N THR A 2 -5.63 29.70 5.82
CA THR A 2 -4.38 29.83 5.07
C THR A 2 -4.48 28.95 3.84
N ASN A 3 -4.88 29.53 2.71
CA ASN A 3 -4.64 28.91 1.41
C ASN A 3 -3.13 28.89 1.21
N SER A 4 -2.52 27.74 1.45
CA SER A 4 -1.16 27.46 1.04
C SER A 4 -1.07 27.59 -0.48
N ASN A 5 -0.51 28.69 -0.98
CA ASN A 5 -0.17 28.82 -2.41
C ASN A 5 1.07 27.97 -2.80
N TYR A 6 1.53 27.08 -1.91
CA TYR A 6 2.68 26.22 -2.17
C TYR A 6 2.28 25.09 -3.11
N LYS A 7 3.00 24.95 -4.23
CA LYS A 7 2.91 23.79 -5.11
C LYS A 7 4.06 22.83 -4.86
N LEU A 8 3.75 21.55 -4.76
CA LEU A 8 4.75 20.50 -4.58
C LEU A 8 5.68 20.42 -5.78
N THR A 9 6.97 20.33 -5.47
CA THR A 9 8.06 20.28 -6.45
C THR A 9 8.59 18.86 -6.61
N LYS A 10 9.42 18.65 -7.64
CA LYS A 10 10.09 17.36 -7.83
C LYS A 10 11.03 17.02 -6.67
N GLU A 11 11.64 18.04 -6.08
CA GLU A 11 12.49 17.95 -4.90
C GLU A 11 11.69 17.47 -3.68
N ASP A 12 10.43 17.89 -3.54
CA ASP A 12 9.54 17.43 -2.47
C ASP A 12 9.23 15.94 -2.62
N PHE A 13 8.83 15.50 -3.82
CA PHE A 13 8.56 14.08 -4.06
C PHE A 13 9.80 13.21 -3.81
N ASN A 14 10.98 13.67 -4.22
CA ASN A 14 12.23 12.99 -3.91
C ASN A 14 12.52 12.93 -2.40
N GLN A 15 12.20 13.98 -1.65
CA GLN A 15 12.35 13.98 -0.20
C GLN A 15 11.40 12.98 0.47
N ILE A 16 10.12 12.98 0.05
CA ILE A 16 9.11 12.02 0.53
C ILE A 16 9.56 10.60 0.23
N ASN A 17 10.00 10.31 -1.01
CA ASN A 17 10.43 8.97 -1.41
C ASN A 17 11.65 8.48 -0.62
N LYS A 18 12.64 9.35 -0.36
CA LYS A 18 13.78 8.99 0.50
C LYS A 18 13.32 8.62 1.91
N ARG A 19 12.48 9.44 2.53
CA ARG A 19 11.94 9.16 3.87
C ARG A 19 11.10 7.88 3.86
N SER A 20 10.27 7.71 2.84
CA SER A 20 9.46 6.51 2.63
C SER A 20 10.31 5.24 2.63
N LEU A 21 11.33 5.17 1.77
CA LEU A 21 12.14 3.96 1.61
C LEU A 21 12.92 3.59 2.87
N PHE A 22 13.50 4.58 3.56
CA PHE A 22 14.38 4.30 4.70
C PHE A 22 13.67 4.25 6.04
N THR A 23 12.52 4.90 6.21
CA THR A 23 11.95 5.12 7.56
C THR A 23 10.48 4.80 7.72
N PHE A 24 9.73 4.46 6.65
CA PHE A 24 8.27 4.36 6.72
C PHE A 24 7.78 3.36 7.79
N GLN A 25 8.42 2.20 7.92
CA GLN A 25 8.02 1.16 8.87
C GLN A 25 8.69 1.30 10.26
N LEU A 26 9.63 2.24 10.46
CA LEU A 26 10.39 2.33 11.72
C LEU A 26 9.53 2.76 12.92
N GLY A 27 8.44 3.48 12.67
CA GLY A 27 7.52 3.96 13.72
C GLY A 27 6.36 3.00 14.01
N TRP A 28 6.36 1.80 13.43
CA TRP A 28 5.25 0.86 13.52
C TRP A 28 4.92 0.51 14.97
N ASN A 29 3.64 0.56 15.35
CA ASN A 29 3.17 0.23 16.69
C ASN A 29 1.72 -0.32 16.66
N TYR A 30 1.32 -1.04 17.70
CA TYR A 30 -0.02 -1.67 17.72
C TYR A 30 -1.18 -0.67 17.86
N GLU A 31 -0.96 0.52 18.41
CA GLU A 31 -2.03 1.52 18.57
C GLU A 31 -2.47 2.09 17.22
N ARG A 32 -1.50 2.42 16.35
CA ARG A 32 -1.75 3.20 15.13
C ARG A 32 -1.07 2.66 13.87
N MET A 33 -0.42 1.50 13.97
CA MET A 33 0.30 0.83 12.90
C MET A 33 1.33 1.77 12.25
N GLN A 34 1.15 2.12 10.99
CA GLN A 34 2.12 2.89 10.19
C GLN A 34 1.96 4.41 10.30
N ALA A 35 0.98 4.91 11.06
CA ALA A 35 0.61 6.33 11.08
C ALA A 35 1.77 7.28 11.41
N SER A 36 2.64 6.89 12.35
CA SER A 36 3.82 7.68 12.74
C SER A 36 4.83 7.81 11.59
N GLY A 37 5.12 6.72 10.89
CA GLY A 37 5.99 6.71 9.72
C GLY A 37 5.37 7.44 8.54
N TYR A 38 4.05 7.34 8.36
CA TYR A 38 3.30 8.09 7.37
C TYR A 38 3.42 9.60 7.61
N LEU A 39 3.15 10.07 8.83
CA LEU A 39 3.32 11.49 9.17
C LEU A 39 4.76 11.92 8.97
N TYR A 40 5.76 11.17 9.46
CA TYR A 40 7.17 11.54 9.31
C TYR A 40 7.57 11.71 7.83
N MET A 41 7.03 10.87 6.96
CA MET A 41 7.30 10.88 5.53
C MET A 41 6.83 12.19 4.87
N ILE A 42 5.63 12.69 5.20
CA ILE A 42 5.02 13.87 4.56
C ILE A 42 5.17 15.17 5.35
N LEU A 43 5.58 15.11 6.61
CA LEU A 43 5.66 16.27 7.52
C LEU A 43 6.44 17.47 6.94
N PRO A 44 7.58 17.31 6.25
CA PRO A 44 8.27 18.47 5.65
C PRO A 44 7.39 19.23 4.66
N GLN A 45 6.57 18.52 3.87
CA GLN A 45 5.66 19.11 2.90
C GLN A 45 4.48 19.78 3.61
N LEU A 46 3.94 19.16 4.66
CA LEU A 46 2.92 19.80 5.51
C LEU A 46 3.44 21.12 6.11
N ARG A 47 4.68 21.13 6.61
CA ARG A 47 5.32 22.35 7.16
C ARG A 47 5.50 23.44 6.11
N LYS A 48 5.79 23.09 4.86
CA LYS A 48 5.87 24.06 3.74
C LYS A 48 4.52 24.60 3.34
N MET A 49 3.47 23.77 3.38
CA MET A 49 2.12 24.19 3.02
C MET A 49 1.49 25.06 4.12
N TYR A 50 1.47 24.57 5.36
CA TYR A 50 0.73 25.22 6.45
C TYR A 50 1.57 26.18 7.29
N GLY A 51 2.91 26.13 7.18
CA GLY A 51 3.83 26.88 8.04
C GLY A 51 4.04 26.22 9.42
N ASP A 52 5.19 26.50 10.03
CA ASP A 52 5.52 25.97 11.36
C ASP A 52 4.70 26.61 12.48
N GLY A 53 4.27 25.78 13.44
CA GLY A 53 3.55 26.25 14.63
C GLY A 53 2.12 26.73 14.38
N THR A 54 1.57 26.53 13.19
CA THR A 54 0.21 26.97 12.85
C THR A 54 -0.85 26.00 13.40
N PRO A 55 -2.04 26.52 13.77
CA PRO A 55 -3.18 25.68 14.12
C PRO A 55 -3.56 24.69 13.01
N GLU A 56 -3.45 25.12 11.76
CA GLU A 56 -3.72 24.32 10.57
C GLU A 56 -2.77 23.13 10.44
N LEU A 57 -1.45 23.34 10.63
CA LEU A 57 -0.49 22.24 10.65
C LEU A 57 -0.82 21.24 11.75
N LYS A 58 -1.13 21.72 12.96
CA LYS A 58 -1.47 20.86 14.10
C LYS A 58 -2.72 20.03 13.83
N GLU A 59 -3.72 20.61 13.16
CA GLU A 59 -4.93 19.90 12.77
C GLU A 59 -4.62 18.79 11.75
N MET A 60 -3.90 19.09 10.67
CA MET A 60 -3.59 18.09 9.64
C MET A 60 -2.64 17.00 10.15
N MET A 61 -1.70 17.33 11.05
CA MET A 61 -0.90 16.31 11.74
C MET A 61 -1.77 15.32 12.55
N LYS A 62 -2.88 15.76 13.16
CA LYS A 62 -3.81 14.85 13.84
C LYS A 62 -4.54 13.93 12.85
N VAL A 63 -4.88 14.45 11.67
CA VAL A 63 -5.49 13.67 10.58
C VAL A 63 -4.53 12.59 10.10
N HIS A 64 -3.25 12.93 9.88
CA HIS A 64 -2.29 11.94 9.41
C HIS A 64 -1.77 10.96 10.47
N THR A 65 -2.02 11.24 11.75
CA THR A 65 -1.70 10.33 12.86
C THR A 65 -2.88 9.46 13.28
N GLN A 66 -3.99 9.47 12.54
CA GLN A 66 -5.03 8.45 12.67
C GLN A 66 -4.51 7.08 12.25
N PHE A 67 -5.20 6.02 12.67
CA PHE A 67 -4.86 4.65 12.29
C PHE A 67 -4.68 4.54 10.77
N PHE A 68 -3.55 3.98 10.36
CA PHE A 68 -3.24 3.75 8.96
C PHE A 68 -2.40 2.48 8.85
N ASN A 69 -2.89 1.50 8.10
CA ASN A 69 -2.17 0.27 7.84
C ASN A 69 -2.47 -0.21 6.43
N THR A 70 -1.44 -0.22 5.59
CA THR A 70 -1.53 -0.74 4.23
C THR A 70 -0.21 -1.36 3.81
N SER A 71 -0.16 -1.92 2.61
CA SER A 71 1.05 -2.52 2.10
C SER A 71 2.12 -1.43 1.88
N PRO A 72 3.35 -1.60 2.39
CA PRO A 72 4.44 -0.64 2.18
C PRO A 72 4.85 -0.51 0.71
N PHE A 73 4.29 -1.31 -0.20
CA PHE A 73 4.47 -1.17 -1.63
C PHE A 73 3.53 -0.14 -2.26
N PHE A 74 2.37 0.17 -1.65
CA PHE A 74 1.35 1.06 -2.23
C PHE A 74 1.04 2.30 -1.38
N HIS A 75 1.63 2.46 -0.20
CA HIS A 75 1.35 3.61 0.68
C HIS A 75 1.68 4.97 0.05
N THR A 76 2.67 5.07 -0.85
CA THR A 76 2.97 6.35 -1.53
C THR A 76 1.94 6.73 -2.61
N ILE A 77 1.08 5.80 -3.06
CA ILE A 77 -0.06 6.14 -3.91
C ILE A 77 -1.08 6.96 -3.09
N ILE A 78 -1.43 6.45 -1.90
CA ILE A 78 -2.33 7.13 -0.96
C ILE A 78 -1.75 8.50 -0.58
N ALA A 79 -0.45 8.57 -0.29
CA ALA A 79 0.21 9.84 0.01
C ALA A 79 0.17 10.84 -1.15
N GLY A 80 0.29 10.38 -2.40
CA GLY A 80 0.15 11.24 -3.56
C GLY A 80 -1.24 11.87 -3.65
N PHE A 81 -2.29 11.08 -3.41
CA PHE A 81 -3.66 11.59 -3.41
C PHE A 81 -3.94 12.55 -2.26
N ASP A 82 -3.51 12.22 -1.04
CA ASP A 82 -3.66 13.11 0.13
C ASP A 82 -3.02 14.47 -0.14
N LEU A 83 -1.77 14.47 -0.62
CA LEU A 83 -1.01 15.68 -0.91
C LEU A 83 -1.65 16.51 -2.03
N ALA A 84 -2.25 15.88 -3.04
CA ALA A 84 -2.97 16.58 -4.09
C ALA A 84 -4.21 17.31 -3.55
N MET A 85 -4.94 16.69 -2.61
CA MET A 85 -6.11 17.29 -1.98
C MET A 85 -5.74 18.43 -1.03
N GLU A 86 -4.70 18.22 -0.22
CA GLU A 86 -4.19 19.23 0.71
C GLU A 86 -3.57 20.44 0.01
N GLU A 87 -2.88 20.22 -1.10
CA GLU A 87 -2.36 21.32 -1.91
C GLU A 87 -3.49 22.21 -2.43
N LYS A 88 -4.63 21.63 -2.82
CA LYS A 88 -5.77 22.38 -3.37
C LYS A 88 -6.62 23.06 -2.29
N ASP A 89 -7.08 22.29 -1.31
CA ASP A 89 -8.14 22.72 -0.37
C ASP A 89 -7.61 22.96 1.05
N GLY A 90 -6.31 22.77 1.29
CA GLY A 90 -5.66 23.03 2.58
C GLY A 90 -6.28 22.19 3.70
N VAL A 91 -6.76 22.83 4.77
CA VAL A 91 -7.43 22.12 5.88
C VAL A 91 -8.83 21.64 5.49
N GLY A 92 -9.45 22.25 4.46
CA GLY A 92 -10.76 21.86 3.95
C GLY A 92 -10.79 20.46 3.33
N SER A 93 -9.63 19.91 2.96
CA SER A 93 -9.51 18.56 2.38
C SER A 93 -9.59 17.43 3.41
N LYS A 94 -9.60 17.74 4.71
CA LYS A 94 -9.50 16.76 5.81
C LYS A 94 -10.42 15.54 5.67
N ASP A 95 -11.69 15.76 5.33
CA ASP A 95 -12.65 14.66 5.22
C ASP A 95 -12.38 13.81 3.97
N ALA A 96 -11.92 14.44 2.89
CA ALA A 96 -11.53 13.74 1.67
C ALA A 96 -10.25 12.92 1.88
N VAL A 97 -9.24 13.48 2.56
CA VAL A 97 -8.00 12.78 2.96
C VAL A 97 -8.33 11.56 3.82
N ASN A 98 -9.19 11.71 4.83
CA ASN A 98 -9.63 10.58 5.65
C ASN A 98 -10.38 9.52 4.83
N GLY A 99 -11.28 9.95 3.94
CA GLY A 99 -12.02 9.07 3.03
C GLY A 99 -11.12 8.25 2.11
N ILE A 100 -10.12 8.88 1.48
CA ILE A 100 -9.15 8.20 0.64
C ILE A 100 -8.33 7.21 1.46
N LYS A 101 -7.76 7.64 2.59
CA LYS A 101 -6.94 6.76 3.44
C LYS A 101 -7.71 5.53 3.86
N THR A 102 -8.91 5.72 4.40
CA THR A 102 -9.73 4.61 4.90
C THR A 102 -10.25 3.73 3.78
N GLY A 103 -10.64 4.31 2.65
CA GLY A 103 -11.14 3.57 1.49
C GLY A 103 -10.06 2.77 0.76
N LEU A 104 -8.82 3.26 0.70
CA LEU A 104 -7.73 2.61 -0.02
C LEU A 104 -6.84 1.72 0.86
N MET A 105 -6.73 1.99 2.17
CA MET A 105 -5.87 1.18 3.05
C MET A 105 -6.28 -0.30 3.05
N GLY A 106 -7.60 -0.56 3.04
CA GLY A 106 -8.19 -1.90 3.05
C GLY A 106 -7.84 -2.74 1.83
N PRO A 107 -8.15 -2.31 0.59
CA PRO A 107 -7.84 -3.08 -0.60
C PRO A 107 -6.36 -3.10 -0.99
N PHE A 108 -5.61 -2.01 -0.74
CA PHE A 108 -4.19 -1.97 -1.09
C PHE A 108 -3.32 -2.82 -0.16
N ALA A 109 -3.76 -3.08 1.08
CA ALA A 109 -3.06 -3.96 2.00
C ALA A 109 -2.87 -5.38 1.42
N PRO A 110 -3.93 -6.18 1.19
CA PRO A 110 -3.77 -7.52 0.66
C PRO A 110 -3.20 -7.51 -0.77
N LEU A 111 -3.49 -6.49 -1.60
CA LEU A 111 -2.95 -6.36 -2.96
C LEU A 111 -1.44 -6.29 -2.98
N GLY A 112 -0.87 -5.36 -2.21
CA GLY A 112 0.57 -5.20 -2.19
C GLY A 112 1.25 -6.39 -1.51
N ASP A 113 0.65 -6.91 -0.43
CA ASP A 113 1.25 -7.99 0.34
C ASP A 113 1.22 -9.33 -0.42
N THR A 114 0.17 -9.61 -1.19
CA THR A 114 0.09 -10.82 -2.02
C THR A 114 1.14 -10.81 -3.12
N ILE A 115 1.25 -9.69 -3.85
CA ILE A 115 2.14 -9.60 -5.00
C ILE A 115 3.60 -9.47 -4.55
N PHE A 116 3.89 -8.47 -3.74
CA PHE A 116 5.26 -8.08 -3.41
C PHE A 116 5.75 -8.65 -2.08
N GLY A 117 4.85 -8.93 -1.14
CA GLY A 117 5.19 -9.57 0.13
C GLY A 117 5.34 -11.09 0.05
N SER A 118 4.58 -11.74 -0.83
CA SER A 118 4.51 -13.20 -0.91
C SER A 118 4.93 -13.77 -2.26
N LEU A 119 4.23 -13.43 -3.35
CA LEU A 119 4.43 -14.05 -4.67
C LEU A 119 5.83 -13.83 -5.23
N VAL A 120 6.28 -12.57 -5.31
CA VAL A 120 7.60 -12.23 -5.85
C VAL A 120 8.72 -12.86 -5.01
N PRO A 121 8.75 -12.71 -3.66
CA PRO A 121 9.74 -13.40 -2.83
C PRO A 121 9.73 -14.92 -2.96
N ALA A 122 8.55 -15.55 -3.12
CA ALA A 122 8.46 -17.00 -3.30
C ALA A 122 9.11 -17.46 -4.62
N ILE A 123 8.81 -16.78 -5.73
CA ILE A 123 9.41 -17.06 -7.04
C ILE A 123 10.92 -16.82 -6.99
N MET A 124 11.34 -15.65 -6.50
CA MET A 124 12.75 -15.28 -6.44
C MET A 124 13.54 -16.18 -5.49
N GLY A 125 12.96 -16.54 -4.35
CA GLY A 125 13.54 -17.48 -3.39
C GLY A 125 13.71 -18.87 -3.99
N SER A 126 12.71 -19.37 -4.73
CA SER A 126 12.79 -20.66 -5.42
C SER A 126 13.90 -20.69 -6.49
N VAL A 127 13.97 -19.65 -7.32
CA VAL A 127 15.03 -19.50 -8.33
C VAL A 127 16.40 -19.40 -7.66
N ALA A 128 16.54 -18.54 -6.66
CA ALA A 128 17.81 -18.34 -5.97
C ALA A 128 18.30 -19.60 -5.25
N ALA A 129 17.40 -20.33 -4.59
CA ALA A 129 17.73 -21.60 -3.94
C ALA A 129 18.16 -22.67 -4.95
N THR A 130 17.45 -22.81 -6.07
CA THR A 130 17.78 -23.78 -7.12
C THR A 130 19.16 -23.50 -7.72
N MET A 131 19.48 -22.23 -7.99
CA MET A 131 20.79 -21.84 -8.51
C MET A 131 21.91 -22.02 -7.47
N ALA A 132 21.63 -21.75 -6.19
CA ALA A 132 22.58 -21.97 -5.12
C ALA A 132 22.95 -23.45 -4.95
N ILE A 133 21.97 -24.35 -5.04
CA ILE A 133 22.21 -25.82 -5.04
C ILE A 133 23.10 -26.23 -6.22
N ALA A 134 22.94 -25.59 -7.37
CA ALA A 134 23.80 -25.80 -8.54
C ALA A 134 25.18 -25.11 -8.45
N GLY A 135 25.52 -24.47 -7.31
CA GLY A 135 26.78 -23.76 -7.10
C GLY A 135 26.90 -22.44 -7.86
N GLN A 136 25.78 -21.88 -8.35
CA GLN A 136 25.75 -20.65 -9.15
C GLN A 136 25.21 -19.48 -8.31
N PRO A 137 25.99 -18.40 -8.10
CA PRO A 137 25.57 -17.28 -7.25
C PRO A 137 24.56 -16.35 -7.94
N TRP A 138 24.31 -16.49 -9.24
CA TRP A 138 23.51 -15.54 -10.03
C TRP A 138 22.08 -15.32 -9.52
N GLY A 139 21.50 -16.31 -8.83
CA GLY A 139 20.16 -16.22 -8.28
C GLY A 139 19.97 -15.08 -7.27
N ILE A 140 20.97 -14.79 -6.42
CA ILE A 140 20.86 -13.69 -5.44
C ILE A 140 20.93 -12.33 -6.13
N PHE A 141 21.75 -12.19 -7.17
CA PHE A 141 21.86 -10.94 -7.93
C PHE A 141 20.58 -10.65 -8.71
N LEU A 142 19.94 -11.69 -9.25
CA LEU A 142 18.62 -11.54 -9.87
C LEU A 142 17.59 -11.08 -8.83
N TRP A 143 17.57 -11.66 -7.63
CA TRP A 143 16.65 -11.22 -6.56
C TRP A 143 16.91 -9.76 -6.18
N ILE A 144 18.16 -9.35 -6.01
CA ILE A 144 18.51 -7.95 -5.73
C ILE A 144 18.08 -7.02 -6.88
N ALA A 145 18.29 -7.42 -8.14
CA ALA A 145 17.89 -6.61 -9.29
C ALA A 145 16.36 -6.40 -9.33
N VAL A 146 15.62 -7.46 -9.05
CA VAL A 146 14.16 -7.43 -8.94
C VAL A 146 13.79 -6.52 -7.74
N ALA A 147 14.53 -6.58 -6.63
CA ALA A 147 14.38 -5.66 -5.48
C ALA A 147 14.51 -4.18 -5.80
N VAL A 148 15.56 -3.84 -6.51
CA VAL A 148 15.77 -2.47 -6.99
C VAL A 148 14.65 -2.03 -7.93
N ALA A 149 14.12 -2.93 -8.77
CA ALA A 149 13.03 -2.60 -9.68
C ALA A 149 11.74 -2.21 -8.95
N TYR A 150 11.35 -2.90 -7.85
CA TYR A 150 10.18 -2.47 -7.08
C TYR A 150 10.42 -1.14 -6.37
N ASP A 151 11.62 -0.88 -5.85
CA ASP A 151 11.91 0.41 -5.21
C ASP A 151 11.87 1.56 -6.22
N ILE A 152 12.30 1.34 -7.46
CA ILE A 152 12.11 2.31 -8.56
C ILE A 152 10.63 2.53 -8.86
N PHE A 153 9.84 1.45 -8.93
CA PHE A 153 8.38 1.53 -9.12
C PHE A 153 7.73 2.36 -8.01
N ARG A 154 8.04 2.06 -6.74
CA ARG A 154 7.57 2.79 -5.56
C ARG A 154 7.97 4.27 -5.57
N TRP A 155 9.15 4.58 -6.10
CA TRP A 155 9.60 5.97 -6.24
C TRP A 155 8.76 6.73 -7.28
N LYS A 156 8.45 6.10 -8.41
CA LYS A 156 7.69 6.73 -9.51
C LYS A 156 6.20 6.86 -9.19
N GLN A 157 5.64 5.94 -8.42
CA GLN A 157 4.20 5.92 -8.14
C GLN A 157 3.71 7.15 -7.38
N LEU A 158 4.53 7.78 -6.54
CA LEU A 158 4.14 8.95 -5.76
C LEU A 158 3.78 10.15 -6.66
N GLU A 159 4.67 10.49 -7.60
CA GLU A 159 4.46 11.62 -8.50
C GLU A 159 3.30 11.35 -9.47
N PHE A 160 3.17 10.10 -9.93
CA PHE A 160 2.04 9.67 -10.74
C PHE A 160 0.71 9.81 -9.97
N ALA A 161 0.64 9.26 -8.75
CA ALA A 161 -0.55 9.33 -7.92
C ALA A 161 -0.92 10.78 -7.56
N TYR A 162 0.05 11.64 -7.28
CA TYR A 162 -0.23 13.06 -7.08
C TYR A 162 -0.85 13.71 -8.32
N LYS A 163 -0.30 13.48 -9.52
CA LYS A 163 -0.87 14.03 -10.77
C LYS A 163 -2.28 13.52 -11.03
N GLU A 164 -2.51 12.22 -10.85
CA GLU A 164 -3.85 11.63 -10.96
C GLU A 164 -4.79 12.15 -9.87
N GLY A 165 -4.30 12.37 -8.65
CA GLY A 165 -5.05 13.01 -7.57
C GLY A 165 -5.54 14.40 -7.96
N VAL A 166 -4.65 15.24 -8.49
CA VAL A 166 -5.00 16.57 -9.01
C VAL A 166 -6.06 16.47 -10.11
N ASN A 167 -5.94 15.50 -11.02
CA ASN A 167 -6.94 15.26 -12.07
C ASN A 167 -8.30 14.83 -11.49
N LEU A 168 -8.30 13.91 -10.52
CA LEU A 168 -9.51 13.41 -9.84
C LEU A 168 -10.27 14.54 -9.15
N ILE A 169 -9.55 15.43 -8.47
CA ILE A 169 -10.14 16.57 -7.78
C ILE A 169 -10.73 17.60 -8.77
N ASN A 170 -10.23 17.64 -10.00
CA ASN A 170 -10.72 18.54 -11.05
C ASN A 170 -11.86 17.93 -11.89
N ASN A 171 -11.94 16.59 -11.98
CA ASN A 171 -12.88 15.86 -12.86
C ASN A 171 -14.11 15.27 -12.15
N MET A 172 -14.48 15.83 -10.98
CA MET A 172 -15.66 15.50 -10.15
C MET A 172 -15.54 14.25 -9.26
N GLN A 173 -16.09 14.39 -8.05
CA GLN A 173 -16.11 13.45 -6.93
C GLN A 173 -16.66 12.05 -7.27
N SER A 174 -17.46 11.91 -8.33
CA SER A 174 -17.97 10.62 -8.82
C SER A 174 -16.86 9.66 -9.27
N THR A 175 -15.76 10.18 -9.83
CA THR A 175 -14.62 9.33 -10.22
C THR A 175 -13.87 8.82 -8.98
N LEU A 176 -13.79 9.61 -7.91
CA LEU A 176 -13.18 9.17 -6.66
C LEU A 176 -13.96 8.00 -6.05
N THR A 177 -15.29 8.12 -5.97
CA THR A 177 -16.15 7.05 -5.47
C THR A 177 -16.01 5.78 -6.31
N ALA A 178 -16.02 5.90 -7.64
CA ALA A 178 -15.83 4.76 -8.53
C ALA A 178 -14.45 4.08 -8.33
N LEU A 179 -13.41 4.85 -8.03
CA LEU A 179 -12.07 4.34 -7.78
C LEU A 179 -11.99 3.58 -6.45
N ILE A 180 -12.62 4.10 -5.39
CA ILE A 180 -12.74 3.43 -4.09
C ILE A 180 -13.57 2.14 -4.23
N ASP A 181 -14.69 2.19 -4.97
CA ASP A 181 -15.53 1.02 -5.21
C ASP A 181 -14.79 -0.06 -6.00
N ALA A 182 -14.08 0.33 -7.07
CA ALA A 182 -13.26 -0.59 -7.85
C ALA A 182 -12.14 -1.22 -7.02
N ALA A 183 -11.45 -0.42 -6.20
CA ALA A 183 -10.44 -0.93 -5.29
C ALA A 183 -11.05 -1.91 -4.27
N SER A 184 -12.22 -1.61 -3.72
CA SER A 184 -12.93 -2.47 -2.77
C SER A 184 -13.33 -3.80 -3.39
N VAL A 185 -13.92 -3.80 -4.59
CA VAL A 185 -14.26 -5.03 -5.33
C VAL A 185 -13.03 -5.87 -5.60
N LEU A 186 -11.94 -5.23 -6.04
CA LEU A 186 -10.67 -5.91 -6.28
C LEU A 186 -10.08 -6.51 -4.99
N GLY A 187 -10.18 -5.80 -3.86
CA GLY A 187 -9.78 -6.30 -2.55
C GLY A 187 -10.56 -7.54 -2.12
N VAL A 188 -11.89 -7.52 -2.25
CA VAL A 188 -12.75 -8.67 -1.92
C VAL A 188 -12.48 -9.86 -2.85
N PHE A 189 -12.34 -9.61 -4.16
CA PHE A 189 -12.00 -10.64 -5.14
C PHE A 189 -10.69 -11.35 -4.78
N MET A 190 -9.65 -10.58 -4.47
CA MET A 190 -8.38 -11.19 -4.11
C MET A 190 -8.42 -11.93 -2.79
N MET A 191 -9.13 -11.42 -1.77
CA MET A 191 -9.30 -12.13 -0.51
C MET A 191 -9.93 -13.51 -0.74
N GLY A 192 -10.93 -13.61 -1.63
CA GLY A 192 -11.51 -14.88 -2.05
C GLY A 192 -10.50 -15.80 -2.74
N ALA A 193 -9.71 -15.27 -3.67
CA ALA A 193 -8.68 -16.04 -4.37
C ALA A 193 -7.58 -16.56 -3.42
N LEU A 194 -7.16 -15.76 -2.46
CA LEU A 194 -6.19 -16.15 -1.42
C LEU A 194 -6.73 -17.29 -0.56
N VAL A 195 -7.98 -17.19 -0.09
CA VAL A 195 -8.62 -18.26 0.68
C VAL A 195 -8.64 -19.56 -0.10
N ALA A 196 -9.05 -19.51 -1.37
CA ALA A 196 -9.16 -20.70 -2.23
C ALA A 196 -7.80 -21.36 -2.56
N THR A 197 -6.71 -20.59 -2.55
CA THR A 197 -5.39 -21.09 -2.99
C THR A 197 -4.42 -21.39 -1.84
N VAL A 198 -4.57 -20.73 -0.70
CA VAL A 198 -3.63 -20.85 0.44
C VAL A 198 -4.19 -21.75 1.54
N ILE A 199 -5.51 -21.81 1.73
CA ILE A 199 -6.13 -22.67 2.74
C ILE A 199 -6.31 -24.08 2.17
N ASN A 200 -5.32 -24.94 2.40
CA ASN A 200 -5.44 -26.37 2.14
C ASN A 200 -6.10 -27.05 3.34
N PHE A 201 -7.33 -27.49 3.18
CA PHE A 201 -8.03 -28.31 4.17
C PHE A 201 -8.04 -29.76 3.69
N GLU A 202 -7.42 -30.66 4.47
CA GLU A 202 -7.42 -32.09 4.21
C GLU A 202 -8.35 -32.82 5.18
N ILE A 203 -9.40 -33.45 4.65
CA ILE A 203 -10.25 -34.39 5.41
C ILE A 203 -9.56 -35.74 5.42
N SER A 204 -8.85 -36.04 6.51
CA SER A 204 -8.15 -37.32 6.67
C SER A 204 -9.09 -38.51 6.92
N TYR A 205 -10.37 -38.25 7.24
CA TYR A 205 -11.34 -39.30 7.54
C TYR A 205 -11.90 -39.91 6.25
N LYS A 206 -11.67 -41.22 6.06
CA LYS A 206 -12.21 -42.00 4.95
C LYS A 206 -13.31 -42.93 5.47
N LEU A 207 -14.49 -42.91 4.87
CA LEU A 207 -15.60 -43.77 5.30
C LEU A 207 -15.48 -45.16 4.65
N PRO A 208 -15.34 -46.23 5.43
CA PRO A 208 -15.33 -47.59 4.88
C PRO A 208 -16.76 -48.03 4.51
N ILE A 209 -17.00 -48.38 3.25
CA ILE A 209 -18.21 -49.07 2.79
C ILE A 209 -17.81 -50.34 2.03
N GLY A 210 -17.89 -51.48 2.71
CA GLY A 210 -17.41 -52.76 2.16
C GLY A 210 -15.88 -52.76 1.97
N GLU A 211 -15.40 -53.18 0.80
CA GLU A 211 -13.97 -53.14 0.44
C GLU A 211 -13.50 -51.76 -0.07
N LYS A 212 -14.42 -50.79 -0.25
CA LYS A 212 -14.09 -49.47 -0.76
C LYS A 212 -14.06 -48.44 0.35
N MET A 213 -13.05 -47.57 0.30
CA MET A 213 -12.95 -46.37 1.12
C MET A 213 -13.51 -45.19 0.33
N ILE A 214 -14.52 -44.51 0.85
CA ILE A 214 -14.97 -43.24 0.30
C ILE A 214 -14.05 -42.15 0.84
N ASP A 215 -13.37 -41.47 -0.08
CA ASP A 215 -12.56 -40.31 0.22
C ASP A 215 -13.42 -39.05 0.08
N PHE A 216 -13.72 -38.40 1.21
CA PHE A 216 -14.50 -37.16 1.19
C PHE A 216 -13.70 -35.99 0.63
N GLN A 217 -12.36 -36.04 0.67
CA GLN A 217 -11.52 -35.00 0.08
C GLN A 217 -11.69 -34.98 -1.44
N ASP A 218 -11.67 -36.15 -2.09
CA ASP A 218 -11.87 -36.27 -3.54
C ASP A 218 -13.27 -35.83 -3.98
N ILE A 219 -14.27 -35.90 -3.11
CA ILE A 219 -15.64 -35.44 -3.42
C ILE A 219 -15.74 -33.90 -3.35
N LEU A 220 -14.91 -33.26 -2.53
CA LEU A 220 -14.96 -31.81 -2.27
C LEU A 220 -14.01 -30.99 -3.14
N ASN A 221 -12.97 -31.61 -3.69
CA ASN A 221 -12.04 -31.01 -4.66
C ASN A 221 -12.66 -30.91 -6.06
#